data_AF-A0AAV6Z4W6-F1
#
_entry.id   AF-A0AAV6Z4W6-F1
#
_cell.length_a   1.000
_cell.length_b   1.000
_cell.length_c   1.000
_cell.angle_alpha   90.00
_cell.angle_beta   90.00
_cell.angle_gamma   90.00
#
_symmetry.space_group_name_H-M   'P 1'
#
loop_
_entity.id
_entity.type
_entity.pdbx_description
1 polymer ?
#
loop_
_entity_poly.entity_id
_entity_poly.type
_entity_poly.pdbx_seq_one_letter_code
_entity_poly.pdbx_strand_id
1 'polypeptide(L)'
;LILRFLSPQDLLLTALDMMKLEKVEFGGIKGKVLSRTVGDMYQEFQDTYKVFSERTYDCLDTDNKEFEDDVSEFKLNIEDMDRRLGTVFCLAFDDTSGLEHAFRLLDMFGSLLDRPIIAHDAFDKYPVLITTYEEELDDAKAIYDRHMMEVTEQGYPQINKNMPAVSGNLNWAKELRERLQAPYSNFRHITHPCMESEEGKRMKQKYEEMLALLDRYIEKLYEEWCQTVSEKSQYNLMRPLITRDEGSKLINVNFDPQLVSVLREVKYLQTLHMETIPKEAEDIFSTKESYRQYTANLELTTNWYNKILSTILEVEFPLVEGQLRDIDVRLKSAEETLNWK
;
A
#
# COMPACT_ATOMS: atom_id res chain seq x y z
N LEU A 1 -16.37 55.11 -1.51
CA LEU A 1 -17.34 54.32 -0.72
C LEU A 1 -17.23 52.83 -0.99
N ILE A 2 -17.60 52.29 -2.17
CA ILE A 2 -17.49 50.83 -2.46
C ILE A 2 -16.06 50.28 -2.31
N LEU A 3 -15.04 50.99 -2.81
CA LEU A 3 -13.63 50.64 -2.65
C LEU A 3 -13.15 50.65 -1.18
N ARG A 4 -13.73 51.51 -0.34
CA ARG A 4 -13.42 51.57 1.11
C ARG A 4 -14.16 50.50 1.92
N PHE A 5 -15.24 49.91 1.41
CA PHE A 5 -15.92 48.75 2.02
C PHE A 5 -15.30 47.40 1.59
N LEU A 6 -14.72 47.32 0.39
CA LEU A 6 -13.98 46.14 -0.07
C LEU A 6 -12.62 46.02 0.64
N SER A 7 -11.96 47.15 0.89
CA SER A 7 -10.63 47.19 1.51
C SER A 7 -10.51 46.44 2.87
N PRO A 8 -11.44 46.55 3.83
CA PRO A 8 -11.32 45.89 5.12
C PRO A 8 -11.62 44.39 5.03
N GLN A 9 -12.51 44.00 4.11
CA GLN A 9 -12.80 42.58 3.86
C GLN A 9 -11.57 41.87 3.26
N ASP A 10 -10.91 42.47 2.26
CA ASP A 10 -9.70 41.93 1.65
C ASP A 10 -8.53 41.88 2.65
N LEU A 11 -8.42 42.87 3.54
CA LEU A 11 -7.44 42.89 4.63
C LEU A 11 -7.68 41.77 5.65
N LEU A 12 -8.94 41.53 6.03
CA LEU A 12 -9.30 40.45 6.95
C LEU A 12 -9.06 39.07 6.34
N LEU A 13 -9.39 38.87 5.07
CA LEU A 13 -9.08 37.63 4.35
C LEU A 13 -7.57 37.40 4.27
N THR A 14 -6.81 38.44 3.93
CA THR A 14 -5.34 38.41 3.92
C THR A 14 -4.78 38.05 5.30
N ALA A 15 -5.31 38.66 6.37
CA ALA A 15 -4.88 38.36 7.72
C ALA A 15 -5.21 36.92 8.14
N LEU A 16 -6.39 36.41 7.77
CA LEU A 16 -6.77 35.01 8.04
C LEU A 16 -5.86 34.01 7.33
N ASP A 17 -5.43 34.31 6.10
CA ASP A 17 -4.48 33.45 5.40
C ASP A 17 -3.08 33.52 6.03
N MET A 18 -2.58 34.72 6.35
CA MET A 18 -1.27 34.88 7.02
C MET A 18 -1.23 34.29 8.43
N MET A 19 -2.37 34.23 9.13
CA MET A 19 -2.49 33.54 10.42
C MET A 19 -2.22 32.03 10.32
N LYS A 20 -2.37 31.42 9.14
CA LYS A 20 -2.09 29.98 8.95
C LYS A 20 -0.60 29.67 9.06
N LEU A 21 0.28 30.66 8.88
CA LEU A 21 1.73 30.51 9.01
C LEU A 21 2.17 30.04 10.41
N GLU A 22 1.36 30.27 11.44
CA GLU A 22 1.61 29.78 12.81
C GLU A 22 1.85 28.27 12.86
N LYS A 23 1.17 27.51 11.98
CA LYS A 23 1.18 26.04 11.98
C LYS A 23 2.06 25.43 10.89
N VAL A 24 2.78 26.25 10.14
CA VAL A 24 3.62 25.78 9.02
C VAL A 24 4.95 25.31 9.58
N GLU A 25 5.15 23.99 9.56
CA GLU A 25 6.40 23.34 9.93
C GLU A 25 6.93 22.49 8.78
N PHE A 26 8.19 22.71 8.41
CA PHE A 26 8.87 21.95 7.38
C PHE A 26 9.66 20.79 7.98
N GLY A 27 9.48 19.60 7.40
CA GLY A 27 10.37 18.45 7.61
C GLY A 27 11.62 18.52 6.71
N GLY A 28 12.51 17.54 6.85
CA GLY A 28 13.69 17.40 5.97
C GLY A 28 14.96 18.08 6.47
N ILE A 29 15.99 18.09 5.61
CA ILE A 29 17.35 18.53 5.96
C ILE A 29 17.38 20.04 6.21
N LYS A 30 16.67 20.81 5.37
CA LYS A 30 16.52 22.26 5.53
C LYS A 30 15.32 22.66 6.36
N GLY A 31 14.47 21.70 6.77
CA GLY A 31 13.21 21.94 7.44
C GLY A 31 13.32 22.88 8.65
N LYS A 32 14.28 22.64 9.55
CA LYS A 32 14.48 23.50 10.74
C LYS A 32 14.79 24.96 10.40
N VAL A 33 15.57 25.21 9.35
CA VAL A 33 15.93 26.58 8.94
C VAL A 33 14.73 27.26 8.28
N LEU A 34 14.00 26.53 7.44
CA LEU A 34 12.79 27.04 6.77
C LEU A 34 11.67 27.32 7.77
N SER A 35 11.40 26.41 8.73
CA SER A 35 10.41 26.62 9.79
C SER A 35 10.74 27.83 10.66
N ARG A 36 12.03 28.02 10.98
CA ARG A 36 12.45 29.22 11.71
C ARG A 36 12.21 30.49 10.88
N THR A 37 12.54 30.45 9.59
CA THR A 37 12.33 31.59 8.69
C THR A 37 10.86 31.97 8.61
N VAL A 38 9.97 30.98 8.47
CA VAL A 38 8.51 31.22 8.47
C VAL A 38 8.00 31.68 9.83
N GLY A 39 8.53 31.15 10.93
CA GLY A 39 8.22 31.64 12.27
C GLY A 39 8.63 33.10 12.49
N ASP A 40 9.83 33.49 12.04
CA ASP A 40 10.31 34.87 12.10
C ASP A 40 9.42 35.80 11.23
N MET A 41 9.02 35.33 10.03
CA MET A 41 8.06 36.05 9.17
C MET A 41 6.67 36.19 9.80
N TYR A 42 6.20 35.16 10.50
CA TYR A 42 4.92 35.21 11.19
C TYR A 42 4.94 36.24 12.33
N GLN A 43 6.05 36.32 13.08
CA GLN A 43 6.21 37.34 14.11
C GLN A 43 6.22 38.76 13.51
N GLU A 44 6.94 38.96 12.40
CA GLU A 44 6.98 40.23 11.68
C GLU A 44 5.57 40.67 11.21
N PHE A 45 4.76 39.71 10.73
CA PHE A 45 3.37 39.94 10.40
C PHE A 45 2.53 40.33 11.62
N GLN A 46 2.67 39.61 12.73
CA GLN A 46 1.93 39.91 13.96
C GLN A 46 2.23 41.33 14.46
N ASP A 47 3.49 41.74 14.43
CA ASP A 47 3.90 43.08 14.85
C ASP A 47 3.29 44.16 13.94
N THR A 48 3.36 43.95 12.62
CA THR A 48 2.78 44.85 11.60
C THR A 48 1.25 44.94 11.73
N TYR A 49 0.58 43.80 11.89
CA TYR A 49 -0.86 43.71 12.06
C TYR A 49 -1.33 44.35 13.36
N LYS A 50 -0.57 44.19 14.45
CA LYS A 50 -0.85 44.84 15.73
C LYS A 50 -0.82 46.36 15.60
N VAL A 51 0.25 46.91 15.02
CA VAL A 51 0.36 48.37 14.80
C VAL A 51 -0.81 48.89 13.97
N PHE A 52 -1.19 48.17 12.92
CA PHE A 52 -2.32 48.52 12.06
C PHE A 52 -3.68 48.46 12.79
N SER A 53 -3.89 47.42 13.61
CA SER A 53 -5.17 47.22 14.34
C SER A 53 -5.37 48.14 15.55
N GLU A 54 -4.30 48.66 16.15
CA GLU A 54 -4.35 49.57 17.30
C GLU A 54 -4.57 51.05 16.90
N ARG A 55 -4.65 51.36 15.60
CA ARG A 55 -4.91 52.72 15.10
C ARG A 55 -6.33 53.19 15.47
N THR A 56 -6.44 54.45 15.89
CA THR A 56 -7.68 55.03 16.44
C THR A 56 -8.47 55.89 15.44
N TYR A 57 -8.04 56.00 14.18
CA TYR A 57 -8.76 56.78 13.17
C TYR A 57 -10.05 56.07 12.72
N ASP A 58 -11.05 56.84 12.28
CA ASP A 58 -12.28 56.29 11.70
C ASP A 58 -12.03 55.87 10.24
N CYS A 59 -12.08 54.57 9.96
CA CYS A 59 -11.88 54.02 8.61
C CYS A 59 -12.97 54.42 7.60
N LEU A 60 -14.09 55.00 8.08
CA LEU A 60 -15.18 55.50 7.26
C LEU A 60 -15.07 57.00 6.96
N ASP A 61 -14.14 57.72 7.60
CA ASP A 61 -13.97 59.17 7.41
C ASP A 61 -13.25 59.49 6.09
N THR A 62 -13.99 60.02 5.11
CA THR A 62 -13.49 60.33 3.76
C THR A 62 -12.51 61.49 3.70
N ASP A 63 -12.42 62.32 4.73
CA ASP A 63 -11.50 63.45 4.77
C ASP A 63 -10.13 63.07 5.34
N ASN A 64 -10.04 61.93 6.05
CA ASN A 64 -8.78 61.39 6.55
C ASN A 64 -8.09 60.50 5.49
N LYS A 65 -6.85 60.86 5.15
CA LYS A 65 -5.96 60.11 4.25
C LYS A 65 -5.03 59.13 4.97
N GLU A 66 -4.86 59.25 6.28
CA GLU A 66 -3.98 58.38 7.08
C GLU A 66 -4.35 56.90 6.94
N PHE A 67 -5.65 56.59 6.84
CA PHE A 67 -6.10 55.22 6.60
C PHE A 67 -5.65 54.69 5.23
N GLU A 68 -5.68 55.50 4.18
CA GLU A 68 -5.28 55.08 2.83
C GLU A 68 -3.77 54.87 2.75
N ASP A 69 -2.99 55.71 3.44
CA ASP A 69 -1.54 55.59 3.55
C ASP A 69 -1.14 54.34 4.35
N ASP A 70 -1.71 54.12 5.55
CA ASP A 70 -1.44 52.94 6.38
C ASP A 70 -1.87 51.63 5.69
N VAL A 71 -3.00 51.62 4.96
CA VAL A 71 -3.43 50.45 4.15
C VAL A 71 -2.46 50.18 3.01
N SER A 72 -1.90 51.22 2.39
CA SER A 72 -0.93 51.07 1.31
C SER A 72 0.40 50.52 1.82
N GLU A 73 0.88 51.01 2.97
CA GLU A 73 2.07 50.48 3.64
C GLU A 73 1.87 49.02 4.06
N PHE A 74 0.72 48.69 4.67
CA PHE A 74 0.39 47.31 5.04
C PHE A 74 0.40 46.38 3.82
N LYS A 75 -0.21 46.80 2.70
CA LYS A 75 -0.20 46.01 1.46
C LYS A 75 1.21 45.78 0.92
N LEU A 76 2.08 46.78 0.97
CA LEU A 76 3.49 46.62 0.55
C LEU A 76 4.23 45.61 1.43
N ASN A 77 4.01 45.63 2.75
CA ASN A 77 4.61 44.65 3.66
C ASN A 77 4.11 43.23 3.39
N ILE A 78 2.81 43.07 3.13
CA ILE A 78 2.23 41.77 2.74
C ILE A 78 2.78 41.27 1.40
N GLU A 79 2.98 42.18 0.44
CA GLU A 79 3.55 41.82 -0.86
C GLU A 79 5.00 41.32 -0.72
N ASP A 80 5.82 41.96 0.12
CA ASP A 80 7.17 41.49 0.44
C ASP A 80 7.16 40.10 1.10
N MET A 81 6.26 39.92 2.06
CA MET A 81 6.05 38.62 2.71
C MET A 81 5.66 37.53 1.72
N ASP A 82 4.72 37.81 0.81
CA ASP A 82 4.29 36.85 -0.22
C ASP A 82 5.46 36.41 -1.11
N ARG A 83 6.34 37.33 -1.52
CA ARG A 83 7.55 37.00 -2.30
C ARG A 83 8.53 36.13 -1.51
N ARG A 84 8.71 36.43 -0.23
CA ARG A 84 9.56 35.63 0.67
C ARG A 84 8.97 34.23 0.87
N LEU A 85 7.64 34.12 1.05
CA LEU A 85 6.94 32.85 1.16
C LEU A 85 7.01 32.02 -0.12
N GLY A 86 6.86 32.64 -1.30
CA GLY A 86 7.06 31.99 -2.59
C GLY A 86 8.47 31.42 -2.74
N THR A 87 9.48 32.18 -2.31
CA THR A 87 10.88 31.70 -2.27
C THR A 87 11.05 30.52 -1.32
N VAL A 88 10.49 30.60 -0.10
CA VAL A 88 10.52 29.50 0.88
C VAL A 88 9.83 28.25 0.34
N PHE A 89 8.68 28.41 -0.31
CA PHE A 89 7.94 27.31 -0.93
C PHE A 89 8.80 26.61 -1.99
N CYS A 90 9.40 27.36 -2.91
CA CYS A 90 10.27 26.81 -3.94
C CYS A 90 11.47 26.06 -3.34
N LEU A 91 12.13 26.64 -2.33
CA LEU A 91 13.25 26.01 -1.63
C LEU A 91 12.82 24.73 -0.89
N ALA A 92 11.64 24.73 -0.27
CA ALA A 92 11.09 23.56 0.41
C ALA A 92 10.73 22.47 -0.60
N PHE A 93 10.11 22.84 -1.73
CA PHE A 93 9.74 21.91 -2.80
C PHE A 93 10.96 21.21 -3.39
N ASP A 94 12.03 21.97 -3.64
CA ASP A 94 13.29 21.44 -4.17
C ASP A 94 14.05 20.57 -3.17
N ASP A 95 13.75 20.64 -1.86
CA ASP A 95 14.31 19.76 -0.80
C ASP A 95 13.47 18.49 -0.58
N THR A 96 12.34 18.32 -1.28
CA THR A 96 11.46 17.16 -1.09
C THR A 96 12.11 15.88 -1.61
N SER A 97 11.99 14.80 -0.84
CA SER A 97 12.60 13.50 -1.18
C SER A 97 11.72 12.62 -2.08
N GLY A 98 10.52 13.06 -2.43
CA GLY A 98 9.56 12.29 -3.23
C GLY A 98 8.15 12.86 -3.20
N LEU A 99 7.24 12.27 -3.98
CA LEU A 99 5.88 12.78 -4.21
C LEU A 99 5.06 12.95 -2.92
N GLU A 100 5.16 12.01 -1.99
CA GLU A 100 4.40 12.09 -0.73
C GLU A 100 4.75 13.37 0.07
N HIS A 101 6.03 13.72 0.13
CA HIS A 101 6.49 14.92 0.82
C HIS A 101 6.11 16.19 0.05
N ALA A 102 6.16 16.14 -1.29
CA ALA A 102 5.74 17.25 -2.14
C ALA A 102 4.24 17.54 -2.00
N PHE A 103 3.38 16.51 -1.96
CA PHE A 103 1.95 16.68 -1.73
C PHE A 103 1.65 17.20 -0.32
N ARG A 104 2.34 16.69 0.71
CA ARG A 104 2.22 17.25 2.07
C ARG A 104 2.61 18.73 2.11
N LEU A 105 3.63 19.15 1.37
CA LEU A 105 4.00 20.56 1.26
C LEU A 105 2.89 21.41 0.62
N LEU A 106 2.27 20.92 -0.45
CA LEU A 106 1.11 21.57 -1.07
C LEU A 106 -0.05 21.70 -0.07
N ASP A 107 -0.36 20.63 0.67
CA ASP A 107 -1.42 20.64 1.68
C ASP A 107 -1.14 21.61 2.83
N MET A 108 0.13 21.72 3.26
CA MET A 108 0.54 22.66 4.31
C MET A 108 0.38 24.12 3.89
N PHE A 109 0.72 24.46 2.64
CA PHE A 109 0.51 25.82 2.14
C PHE A 109 -0.97 26.09 1.85
N GLY A 110 -1.71 25.09 1.35
CA GLY A 110 -3.15 25.18 1.12
C GLY A 110 -3.53 26.43 0.34
N SER A 111 -4.41 27.27 0.91
CA SER A 111 -4.85 28.51 0.26
C SER A 111 -3.78 29.60 0.13
N LEU A 112 -2.61 29.46 0.76
CA LEU A 112 -1.48 30.36 0.49
C LEU A 112 -1.04 30.23 -0.97
N LEU A 113 -1.23 29.06 -1.60
CA LEU A 113 -0.95 28.85 -3.02
C LEU A 113 -1.99 29.52 -3.94
N ASP A 114 -3.14 29.96 -3.42
CA ASP A 114 -4.11 30.73 -4.20
C ASP A 114 -3.72 32.21 -4.30
N ARG A 115 -2.74 32.66 -3.49
CA ARG A 115 -2.25 34.04 -3.50
C ARG A 115 -1.43 34.28 -4.76
N PRO A 116 -1.71 35.31 -5.58
CA PRO A 116 -1.15 35.46 -6.93
C PRO A 116 0.38 35.38 -7.03
N ILE A 117 1.09 35.96 -6.07
CA ILE A 117 2.57 36.01 -6.07
C ILE A 117 3.15 34.63 -5.76
N ILE A 118 2.60 33.94 -4.76
CA ILE A 118 3.02 32.59 -4.39
C ILE A 118 2.62 31.60 -5.49
N ALA A 119 1.42 31.75 -6.05
CA ALA A 119 0.92 30.95 -7.16
C ALA A 119 1.83 31.04 -8.39
N HIS A 120 2.33 32.24 -8.69
CA HIS A 120 3.28 32.47 -9.79
C HIS A 120 4.58 31.69 -9.56
N ASP A 121 5.16 31.77 -8.36
CA ASP A 121 6.40 31.06 -8.04
C ASP A 121 6.21 29.53 -7.98
N ALA A 122 5.04 29.07 -7.55
CA ALA A 122 4.68 27.64 -7.51
C ALA A 122 4.33 27.03 -8.87
N PHE A 123 3.99 27.86 -9.88
CA PHE A 123 3.46 27.42 -11.17
C PHE A 123 4.37 26.39 -11.86
N ASP A 124 5.67 26.65 -11.88
CA ASP A 124 6.65 25.79 -12.55
C ASP A 124 6.96 24.50 -11.77
N LYS A 125 6.47 24.36 -10.53
CA LYS A 125 6.68 23.16 -9.71
C LYS A 125 5.65 22.05 -10.01
N TYR A 126 4.46 22.38 -10.49
CA TYR A 126 3.44 21.38 -10.83
C TYR A 126 3.85 20.42 -11.96
N PRO A 127 4.47 20.87 -13.07
CA PRO A 127 5.01 19.97 -14.08
C PRO A 127 6.04 18.97 -13.52
N VAL A 128 6.85 19.37 -12.53
CA VAL A 128 7.83 18.48 -11.88
C VAL A 128 7.15 17.33 -11.13
N LEU A 129 5.96 17.55 -10.56
CA LEU A 129 5.17 16.47 -9.95
C LEU A 129 4.75 15.44 -10.99
N ILE A 130 4.34 15.90 -12.18
CA ILE A 130 3.94 15.00 -13.27
C ILE A 130 5.14 14.15 -13.69
N THR A 131 6.29 14.76 -13.95
CA THR A 131 7.49 14.00 -14.37
C THR A 131 7.94 13.00 -13.31
N THR A 132 7.95 13.41 -12.04
CA THR A 132 8.31 12.51 -10.93
C THR A 132 7.34 11.33 -10.81
N TYR A 133 6.05 11.55 -11.05
CA TYR A 133 5.07 10.46 -11.03
C TYR A 133 5.14 9.56 -12.26
N GLU A 134 5.49 10.09 -13.42
CA GLU A 134 5.81 9.26 -14.59
C GLU A 134 7.01 8.33 -14.33
N GLU A 135 8.05 8.81 -13.63
CA GLU A 135 9.19 7.99 -13.21
C GLU A 135 8.75 6.87 -12.24
N GLU A 136 7.90 7.18 -11.26
CA GLU A 136 7.34 6.17 -10.33
C GLU A 136 6.47 5.11 -11.05
N LEU A 137 5.77 5.50 -12.12
CA LEU A 137 5.01 4.58 -12.97
C LEU A 137 5.95 3.67 -13.79
N ASP A 138 7.04 4.23 -14.32
CA ASP A 138 8.04 3.46 -15.06
C ASP A 138 8.77 2.45 -14.14
N ASP A 139 9.08 2.85 -12.91
CA ASP A 139 9.62 1.97 -11.88
C ASP A 139 8.63 0.85 -11.49
N ALA A 140 7.35 1.18 -11.33
CA ALA A 140 6.30 0.20 -11.07
C ALA A 140 6.17 -0.80 -12.22
N LYS A 141 6.29 -0.33 -13.48
CA LYS A 141 6.29 -1.18 -14.66
C LYS A 141 7.51 -2.11 -14.68
N ALA A 142 8.69 -1.61 -14.33
CA ALA A 142 9.90 -2.44 -14.23
C ALA A 142 9.78 -3.51 -13.12
N ILE A 143 9.14 -3.18 -11.99
CA ILE A 143 8.81 -4.15 -10.94
C ILE A 143 7.87 -5.23 -11.46
N TYR A 144 6.82 -4.84 -12.18
CA TYR A 144 5.88 -5.77 -12.78
C TYR A 144 6.55 -6.71 -13.80
N ASP A 145 7.35 -6.16 -14.72
CA ASP A 145 8.01 -6.95 -15.76
C ASP A 145 8.98 -7.98 -15.18
N ARG A 146 9.77 -7.58 -14.18
CA ARG A 146 10.66 -8.49 -13.46
C ARG A 146 9.88 -9.63 -12.80
N HIS A 147 8.77 -9.31 -12.16
CA HIS A 147 7.91 -10.32 -11.55
C HIS A 147 7.33 -11.26 -12.62
N MET A 148 6.91 -10.75 -13.78
CA MET A 148 6.39 -11.61 -14.86
C MET A 148 7.46 -12.55 -15.44
N MET A 149 8.71 -12.07 -15.52
CA MET A 149 9.85 -12.91 -15.89
C MET A 149 10.08 -14.02 -14.86
N GLU A 150 10.09 -13.71 -13.56
CA GLU A 150 10.25 -14.70 -12.49
C GLU A 150 9.16 -15.79 -12.53
N VAL A 151 7.90 -15.39 -12.77
CA VAL A 151 6.79 -16.35 -12.95
C VAL A 151 7.03 -17.27 -14.14
N THR A 152 7.56 -16.75 -15.24
CA THR A 152 7.77 -17.52 -16.48
C THR A 152 8.98 -18.45 -16.40
N GLU A 153 10.09 -17.99 -15.81
CA GLU A 153 11.35 -18.75 -15.76
C GLU A 153 11.42 -19.72 -14.59
N GLN A 154 10.93 -19.31 -13.41
CA GLN A 154 11.09 -20.06 -12.16
C GLN A 154 9.79 -20.74 -11.73
N GLY A 155 8.63 -20.28 -12.21
CA GLY A 155 7.32 -20.79 -11.80
C GLY A 155 6.89 -20.37 -10.39
N TYR A 156 7.79 -19.82 -9.58
CA TYR A 156 7.54 -19.27 -8.24
C TYR A 156 8.17 -17.87 -8.10
N PRO A 157 7.39 -16.79 -8.18
CA PRO A 157 7.91 -15.44 -7.95
C PRO A 157 8.25 -15.22 -6.48
N GLN A 158 9.10 -14.22 -6.21
CA GLN A 158 9.39 -13.80 -4.83
C GLN A 158 8.15 -13.17 -4.17
N ILE A 159 7.42 -13.97 -3.39
CA ILE A 159 6.25 -13.54 -2.62
C ILE A 159 6.59 -13.30 -1.15
N ASN A 160 5.71 -12.60 -0.45
CA ASN A 160 5.80 -12.39 0.99
C ASN A 160 5.94 -13.71 1.75
N LYS A 161 6.81 -13.72 2.78
CA LYS A 161 7.07 -14.90 3.60
C LYS A 161 5.78 -15.43 4.21
N ASN A 162 5.62 -16.76 4.22
CA ASN A 162 4.45 -17.47 4.75
C ASN A 162 3.13 -17.22 4.00
N MET A 163 3.18 -16.63 2.80
CA MET A 163 2.01 -16.57 1.92
C MET A 163 1.97 -17.75 0.93
N PRO A 164 0.77 -18.30 0.65
CA PRO A 164 0.54 -19.20 -0.46
C PRO A 164 0.79 -18.54 -1.82
N ALA A 165 0.90 -19.36 -2.88
CA ALA A 165 1.23 -18.88 -4.21
C ALA A 165 0.18 -17.91 -4.78
N VAL A 166 -1.11 -18.27 -4.76
CA VAL A 166 -2.16 -17.44 -5.39
C VAL A 166 -2.42 -16.20 -4.55
N SER A 167 -2.74 -16.36 -3.27
CA SER A 167 -3.01 -15.24 -2.37
C SER A 167 -1.81 -14.30 -2.21
N GLY A 168 -0.59 -14.83 -2.25
CA GLY A 168 0.63 -14.02 -2.18
C GLY A 168 0.81 -13.13 -3.41
N ASN A 169 0.59 -13.68 -4.61
CA ASN A 169 0.64 -12.93 -5.86
C ASN A 169 -0.50 -11.92 -6.00
N LEU A 170 -1.71 -12.29 -5.55
CA LEU A 170 -2.84 -11.35 -5.47
C LEU A 170 -2.52 -10.17 -4.54
N ASN A 171 -1.95 -10.46 -3.37
CA ASN A 171 -1.55 -9.43 -2.42
C ASN A 171 -0.43 -8.54 -2.96
N TRP A 172 0.57 -9.11 -3.65
CA TRP A 172 1.62 -8.33 -4.31
C TRP A 172 1.05 -7.36 -5.35
N ALA A 173 0.15 -7.83 -6.22
CA ALA A 173 -0.48 -6.99 -7.23
C ALA A 173 -1.32 -5.88 -6.59
N LYS A 174 -2.01 -6.19 -5.48
CA LYS A 174 -2.75 -5.23 -4.68
C LYS A 174 -1.84 -4.17 -4.04
N GLU A 175 -0.73 -4.58 -3.43
CA GLU A 175 0.25 -3.65 -2.83
C GLU A 175 0.82 -2.68 -3.88
N LEU A 176 1.17 -3.19 -5.07
CA LEU A 176 1.66 -2.35 -6.17
C LEU A 176 0.58 -1.38 -6.67
N ARG A 177 -0.68 -1.81 -6.74
CA ARG A 177 -1.82 -0.95 -7.06
C ARG A 177 -2.02 0.15 -6.02
N GLU A 178 -2.04 -0.19 -4.74
CA GLU A 178 -2.22 0.77 -3.64
C GLU A 178 -1.10 1.81 -3.62
N ARG A 179 0.15 1.40 -3.89
CA ARG A 179 1.31 2.30 -4.03
C ARG A 179 1.11 3.36 -5.11
N LEU A 180 0.49 3.00 -6.23
CA LEU A 180 0.22 3.92 -7.35
C LEU A 180 -1.04 4.77 -7.12
N GLN A 181 -2.06 4.21 -6.48
CA GLN A 181 -3.33 4.91 -6.25
C GLN A 181 -3.19 6.10 -5.28
N ALA A 182 -2.37 5.96 -4.23
CA ALA A 182 -2.20 7.00 -3.21
C ALA A 182 -1.70 8.36 -3.77
N PRO A 183 -0.62 8.45 -4.57
CA PRO A 183 -0.24 9.71 -5.20
C PRO A 183 -1.25 10.16 -6.26
N TYR A 184 -1.85 9.22 -7.02
CA TYR A 184 -2.84 9.57 -8.05
C TYR A 184 -4.09 10.24 -7.48
N SER A 185 -4.55 9.86 -6.28
CA SER A 185 -5.70 10.54 -5.64
C SER A 185 -5.41 12.02 -5.38
N ASN A 186 -4.17 12.37 -5.04
CA ASN A 186 -3.81 13.77 -4.79
C ASN A 186 -3.83 14.61 -6.07
N PHE A 187 -3.40 14.03 -7.20
CA PHE A 187 -3.49 14.69 -8.51
C PHE A 187 -4.93 15.04 -8.93
N ARG A 188 -5.95 14.33 -8.44
CA ARG A 188 -7.37 14.65 -8.72
C ARG A 188 -7.81 15.99 -8.14
N HIS A 189 -7.11 16.47 -7.12
CA HIS A 189 -7.41 17.74 -6.45
C HIS A 189 -6.63 18.92 -7.03
N ILE A 190 -5.69 18.68 -7.96
CA ILE A 190 -4.91 19.73 -8.62
C ILE A 190 -5.70 20.32 -9.79
N THR A 191 -5.94 21.63 -9.75
CA THR A 191 -6.62 22.41 -10.80
C THR A 191 -5.67 23.02 -11.85
N HIS A 192 -4.37 22.77 -11.71
CA HIS A 192 -3.33 23.38 -12.55
C HIS A 192 -3.45 22.97 -14.04
N PRO A 193 -3.25 23.91 -15.01
CA PRO A 193 -3.37 23.62 -16.44
C PRO A 193 -2.46 22.51 -16.97
N CYS A 194 -1.35 22.22 -16.28
CA CYS A 194 -0.45 21.12 -16.66
C CYS A 194 -1.14 19.75 -16.66
N MET A 195 -2.26 19.58 -15.96
CA MET A 195 -3.01 18.32 -15.95
C MET A 195 -3.72 18.03 -17.29
N GLU A 196 -3.96 19.06 -18.10
CA GLU A 196 -4.55 18.99 -19.44
C GLU A 196 -3.50 19.10 -20.56
N SER A 197 -2.23 19.28 -20.19
CA SER A 197 -1.10 19.21 -21.12
C SER A 197 -0.94 17.79 -21.69
N GLU A 198 -0.12 17.66 -22.73
CA GLU A 198 0.18 16.35 -23.32
C GLU A 198 0.93 15.46 -22.34
N GLU A 199 1.80 16.03 -21.50
CA GLU A 199 2.49 15.34 -20.41
C GLU A 199 1.50 14.84 -19.35
N GLY A 200 0.54 15.68 -18.94
CA GLY A 200 -0.50 15.30 -17.98
C GLY A 200 -1.40 14.17 -18.49
N LYS A 201 -1.80 14.22 -19.77
CA LYS A 201 -2.58 13.14 -20.41
C LYS A 201 -1.78 11.85 -20.52
N ARG A 202 -0.50 11.93 -20.91
CA ARG A 202 0.40 10.77 -20.99
C ARG A 202 0.56 10.09 -19.64
N MET A 203 0.74 10.85 -18.57
CA MET A 203 0.82 10.32 -17.22
C MET A 203 -0.47 9.58 -16.81
N LYS A 204 -1.65 10.17 -17.07
CA LYS A 204 -2.96 9.52 -16.83
C LYS A 204 -3.08 8.21 -17.60
N GLN A 205 -2.69 8.21 -18.88
CA GLN A 205 -2.72 7.03 -19.73
C GLN A 205 -1.78 5.93 -19.20
N LYS A 206 -0.53 6.24 -18.87
CA LYS A 206 0.42 5.27 -18.28
C LYS A 206 -0.15 4.63 -17.02
N TYR A 207 -0.77 5.44 -16.15
CA TYR A 207 -1.41 4.96 -14.94
C TYR A 207 -2.58 4.00 -15.23
N GLU A 208 -3.47 4.34 -16.16
CA GLU A 208 -4.60 3.49 -16.55
C GLU A 208 -4.13 2.17 -17.18
N GLU A 209 -3.13 2.22 -18.07
CA GLU A 209 -2.52 1.04 -18.69
C GLU A 209 -1.87 0.13 -17.65
N MET A 210 -1.17 0.70 -16.67
CA MET A 210 -0.55 -0.06 -15.58
C MET A 210 -1.59 -0.74 -14.70
N LEU A 211 -2.68 -0.06 -14.35
CA LEU A 211 -3.78 -0.68 -13.61
C LEU A 211 -4.45 -1.81 -14.41
N ALA A 212 -4.66 -1.62 -15.71
CA ALA A 212 -5.22 -2.65 -16.57
C ALA A 212 -4.29 -3.88 -16.73
N LEU A 213 -2.98 -3.71 -16.59
CA LEU A 213 -2.03 -4.83 -16.53
C LEU A 213 -2.16 -5.63 -15.22
N LEU A 214 -2.32 -4.93 -14.09
CA LEU A 214 -2.52 -5.55 -12.78
C LEU A 214 -3.86 -6.27 -12.70
N ASP A 215 -4.94 -5.66 -13.20
CA ASP A 215 -6.28 -6.26 -13.20
C ASP A 215 -6.30 -7.55 -14.02
N ARG A 216 -5.78 -7.53 -15.25
CA ARG A 216 -5.66 -8.73 -16.10
C ARG A 216 -4.82 -9.84 -15.46
N TYR A 217 -3.76 -9.48 -14.74
CA TYR A 217 -2.94 -10.44 -14.02
C TYR A 217 -3.70 -11.10 -12.87
N ILE A 218 -4.40 -10.31 -12.06
CA ILE A 218 -5.23 -10.78 -10.94
C ILE A 218 -6.35 -11.70 -11.44
N GLU A 219 -7.08 -11.28 -12.47
CA GLU A 219 -8.18 -12.05 -13.07
C GLU A 219 -7.68 -13.40 -13.58
N LYS A 220 -6.62 -13.40 -14.40
CA LYS A 220 -6.04 -14.62 -14.94
C LYS A 220 -5.59 -15.59 -13.85
N LEU A 221 -4.84 -15.10 -12.86
CA LEU A 221 -4.33 -15.91 -11.77
C LEU A 221 -5.48 -16.54 -10.96
N TYR A 222 -6.53 -15.76 -10.70
CA TYR A 222 -7.68 -16.20 -9.94
C TYR A 222 -8.51 -17.24 -10.71
N GLU A 223 -8.74 -17.01 -12.01
CA GLU A 223 -9.44 -17.96 -12.87
C GLU A 223 -8.70 -19.30 -13.00
N GLU A 224 -7.39 -19.27 -13.22
CA GLU A 224 -6.55 -20.48 -13.28
C GLU A 224 -6.60 -21.28 -11.97
N TRP A 225 -6.59 -20.59 -10.83
CA TRP A 225 -6.75 -21.24 -9.54
C TRP A 225 -8.13 -21.88 -9.39
N CYS A 226 -9.20 -21.15 -9.69
CA CYS A 226 -10.58 -21.64 -9.61
C CYS A 226 -10.81 -22.89 -10.47
N GLN A 227 -10.22 -22.94 -11.67
CA GLN A 227 -10.34 -24.08 -12.57
C GLN A 227 -9.57 -25.31 -12.09
N THR A 228 -8.40 -25.13 -11.47
CA THR A 228 -7.50 -26.24 -11.14
C THR A 228 -7.64 -26.75 -9.70
N VAL A 229 -8.16 -25.92 -8.78
CA VAL A 229 -8.20 -26.26 -7.35
C VAL A 229 -9.12 -27.44 -7.06
N SER A 230 -10.29 -27.52 -7.68
CA SER A 230 -11.28 -28.56 -7.40
C SER A 230 -10.77 -29.94 -7.85
N GLU A 231 -10.24 -30.06 -9.06
CA GLU A 231 -9.72 -31.34 -9.59
C GLU A 231 -8.51 -31.84 -8.77
N LYS A 232 -7.51 -30.97 -8.55
CA LYS A 232 -6.30 -31.33 -7.79
C LYS A 232 -6.64 -31.75 -6.37
N SER A 233 -7.56 -31.03 -5.71
CA SER A 233 -7.94 -31.33 -4.34
C SER A 233 -8.72 -32.64 -4.26
N GLN A 234 -9.66 -32.90 -5.17
CA GLN A 234 -10.39 -34.17 -5.19
C GLN A 234 -9.47 -35.36 -5.43
N TYR A 235 -8.52 -35.25 -6.37
CA TYR A 235 -7.52 -36.27 -6.62
C TYR A 235 -6.67 -36.56 -5.38
N ASN A 236 -6.17 -35.50 -4.72
CA ASN A 236 -5.34 -35.65 -3.52
C ASN A 236 -6.10 -36.21 -2.32
N LEU A 237 -7.40 -35.90 -2.19
CA LEU A 237 -8.25 -36.47 -1.13
C LEU A 237 -8.56 -37.96 -1.35
N MET A 238 -8.55 -38.44 -2.60
CA MET A 238 -8.76 -39.85 -2.93
C MET A 238 -7.49 -40.71 -2.72
N ARG A 239 -6.34 -40.09 -2.44
CA ARG A 239 -5.11 -40.82 -2.16
C ARG A 239 -5.20 -41.56 -0.81
N PRO A 240 -4.46 -42.68 -0.66
CA PRO A 240 -4.45 -43.42 0.59
C PRO A 240 -3.91 -42.58 1.75
N LEU A 241 -4.31 -42.89 2.98
CA LEU A 241 -3.93 -42.12 4.17
C LEU A 241 -2.44 -42.23 4.50
N ILE A 242 -1.84 -43.39 4.22
CA ILE A 242 -0.45 -43.72 4.53
C ILE A 242 0.22 -44.28 3.28
N THR A 243 1.48 -43.94 3.06
CA THR A 243 2.34 -44.57 2.05
C THR A 243 3.49 -45.30 2.73
N ARG A 244 3.93 -46.40 2.12
CA ARG A 244 5.05 -47.20 2.61
C ARG A 244 6.21 -47.11 1.62
N ASP A 245 7.41 -46.85 2.13
CA ASP A 245 8.62 -46.88 1.32
C ASP A 245 9.06 -48.33 1.06
N GLU A 246 9.25 -48.69 -0.21
CA GLU A 246 9.58 -50.07 -0.58
C GLU A 246 10.95 -50.51 -0.08
N GLY A 247 11.90 -49.57 0.06
CA GLY A 247 13.26 -49.83 0.51
C GLY A 247 13.37 -49.96 2.03
N SER A 248 12.99 -48.91 2.77
CA SER A 248 13.11 -48.86 4.23
C SER A 248 11.98 -49.55 4.98
N LYS A 249 10.87 -49.88 4.30
CA LYS A 249 9.62 -50.39 4.90
C LYS A 249 8.94 -49.44 5.90
N LEU A 250 9.48 -48.23 6.06
CA LEU A 250 8.89 -47.19 6.89
C LEU A 250 7.63 -46.63 6.23
N ILE A 251 6.72 -46.16 7.06
CA ILE A 251 5.46 -45.55 6.62
C ILE A 251 5.50 -44.04 6.80
N ASN A 252 4.75 -43.30 5.98
CA ASN A 252 4.59 -41.86 6.06
C ASN A 252 3.12 -41.48 5.87
N VAL A 253 2.69 -40.40 6.55
CA VAL A 253 1.35 -39.85 6.33
C VAL A 253 1.29 -39.17 4.97
N ASN A 254 0.30 -39.55 4.17
CA ASN A 254 0.17 -39.11 2.79
C ASN A 254 -0.87 -37.97 2.68
N PHE A 255 -0.59 -36.87 3.38
CA PHE A 255 -1.36 -35.63 3.25
C PHE A 255 -0.62 -34.67 2.33
N ASP A 256 -1.14 -34.49 1.12
CA ASP A 256 -0.43 -33.76 0.08
C ASP A 256 -0.23 -32.27 0.45
N PRO A 257 0.99 -31.71 0.31
CA PRO A 257 1.26 -30.29 0.59
C PRO A 257 0.36 -29.33 -0.19
N GLN A 258 -0.15 -29.73 -1.36
CA GLN A 258 -1.12 -28.94 -2.12
C GLN A 258 -2.43 -28.74 -1.33
N LEU A 259 -2.90 -29.71 -0.55
CA LEU A 259 -4.09 -29.55 0.29
C LEU A 259 -3.85 -28.54 1.41
N VAL A 260 -2.66 -28.56 2.02
CA VAL A 260 -2.23 -27.54 2.99
C VAL A 260 -2.21 -26.16 2.34
N SER A 261 -1.73 -26.07 1.09
CA SER A 261 -1.75 -24.84 0.30
C SER A 261 -3.18 -24.35 0.13
N VAL A 262 -4.12 -25.18 -0.34
CA VAL A 262 -5.54 -24.82 -0.53
C VAL A 262 -6.18 -24.31 0.76
N LEU A 263 -5.95 -24.99 1.89
CA LEU A 263 -6.46 -24.55 3.18
C LEU A 263 -5.95 -23.15 3.57
N ARG A 264 -4.69 -22.84 3.25
CA ARG A 264 -4.13 -21.50 3.47
C ARG A 264 -4.68 -20.50 2.46
N GLU A 265 -4.79 -20.86 1.18
CA GLU A 265 -5.34 -20.00 0.12
C GLU A 265 -6.75 -19.52 0.51
N VAL A 266 -7.66 -20.45 0.84
CA VAL A 266 -9.04 -20.11 1.20
C VAL A 266 -9.07 -19.15 2.40
N LYS A 267 -8.21 -19.35 3.40
CA LYS A 267 -8.10 -18.43 4.55
C LYS A 267 -7.72 -17.01 4.13
N TYR A 268 -6.72 -16.86 3.27
CA TYR A 268 -6.26 -15.56 2.81
C TYR A 268 -7.28 -14.90 1.87
N LEU A 269 -7.88 -15.66 0.95
CA LEU A 269 -8.91 -15.16 0.04
C LEU A 269 -10.17 -14.66 0.79
N GLN A 270 -10.60 -15.36 1.85
CA GLN A 270 -11.67 -14.88 2.74
C GLN A 270 -11.28 -13.56 3.42
N THR A 271 -10.02 -13.41 3.83
CA THR A 271 -9.52 -12.18 4.45
C THR A 271 -9.43 -11.02 3.44
N LEU A 272 -9.12 -11.33 2.19
CA LEU A 272 -9.08 -10.38 1.08
C LEU A 272 -10.48 -10.03 0.53
N HIS A 273 -11.55 -10.62 1.08
CA HIS A 273 -12.94 -10.40 0.66
C HIS A 273 -13.19 -10.70 -0.83
N MET A 274 -12.52 -11.71 -1.38
CA MET A 274 -12.79 -12.19 -2.75
C MET A 274 -14.17 -12.85 -2.81
N GLU A 275 -14.98 -12.50 -3.81
CA GLU A 275 -16.42 -12.81 -3.81
C GLU A 275 -16.76 -14.28 -4.08
N THR A 276 -15.91 -15.06 -4.75
CA THR A 276 -16.33 -16.35 -5.35
C THR A 276 -15.33 -17.48 -5.14
N ILE A 277 -15.21 -18.01 -3.93
CA ILE A 277 -14.39 -19.20 -3.68
C ILE A 277 -15.10 -20.44 -4.25
N PRO A 278 -14.41 -21.33 -5.00
CA PRO A 278 -15.00 -22.59 -5.47
C PRO A 278 -15.52 -23.43 -4.31
N LYS A 279 -16.73 -23.98 -4.46
CA LYS A 279 -17.43 -24.72 -3.40
C LYS A 279 -16.60 -25.88 -2.85
N GLU A 280 -15.88 -26.60 -3.72
CA GLU A 280 -15.04 -27.72 -3.28
C GLU A 280 -13.89 -27.25 -2.36
N ALA A 281 -13.29 -26.10 -2.64
CA ALA A 281 -12.25 -25.54 -1.78
C ALA A 281 -12.82 -25.04 -0.44
N GLU A 282 -14.03 -24.49 -0.47
CA GLU A 282 -14.76 -24.08 0.73
C GLU A 282 -15.14 -25.28 1.61
N ASP A 283 -15.64 -26.36 1.02
CA ASP A 283 -15.98 -27.60 1.71
C ASP A 283 -14.75 -28.22 2.41
N ILE A 284 -13.61 -28.25 1.71
CA ILE A 284 -12.33 -28.70 2.28
C ILE A 284 -11.90 -27.80 3.44
N PHE A 285 -12.08 -26.49 3.31
CA PHE A 285 -11.76 -25.56 4.37
C PHE A 285 -12.68 -25.69 5.58
N SER A 286 -13.95 -26.04 5.38
CA SER A 286 -14.90 -26.29 6.47
C SER A 286 -14.49 -27.48 7.35
N THR A 287 -13.85 -28.48 6.75
CA THR A 287 -13.39 -29.72 7.40
C THR A 287 -11.93 -29.67 7.86
N LYS A 288 -11.28 -28.50 7.77
CA LYS A 288 -9.85 -28.30 8.09
C LYS A 288 -9.43 -28.79 9.48
N GLU A 289 -10.31 -28.69 10.48
CA GLU A 289 -9.97 -29.09 11.85
C GLU A 289 -9.94 -30.62 11.99
N SER A 290 -10.84 -31.31 11.30
CA SER A 290 -10.82 -32.77 11.18
C SER A 290 -9.54 -33.24 10.49
N TYR A 291 -9.16 -32.60 9.38
CA TYR A 291 -7.90 -32.90 8.72
C TYR A 291 -6.71 -32.73 9.67
N ARG A 292 -6.61 -31.57 10.33
CA ARG A 292 -5.55 -31.30 11.30
C ARG A 292 -5.45 -32.39 12.38
N GLN A 293 -6.59 -32.83 12.92
CA GLN A 293 -6.64 -33.88 13.93
C GLN A 293 -6.22 -35.24 13.37
N TYR A 294 -6.70 -35.60 12.18
CA TYR A 294 -6.33 -36.86 11.51
C TYR A 294 -4.85 -36.90 11.18
N THR A 295 -4.29 -35.84 10.58
CA THR A 295 -2.86 -35.78 10.25
C THR A 295 -2.01 -35.90 11.50
N ALA A 296 -2.33 -35.17 12.58
CA ALA A 296 -1.57 -35.23 13.83
C ALA A 296 -1.60 -36.64 14.47
N ASN A 297 -2.77 -37.28 14.51
CA ASN A 297 -2.92 -38.63 15.07
C ASN A 297 -2.18 -39.69 14.22
N LEU A 298 -2.27 -39.57 12.89
CA LEU A 298 -1.56 -40.45 11.98
C LEU A 298 -0.06 -40.24 12.11
N GLU A 299 0.44 -39.00 12.16
CA GLU A 299 1.86 -38.71 12.33
C GLU A 299 2.43 -39.33 13.61
N LEU A 300 1.71 -39.21 14.75
CA LEU A 300 2.11 -39.86 15.99
C LEU A 300 2.18 -41.39 15.85
N THR A 301 1.16 -41.99 15.24
CA THR A 301 1.09 -43.44 15.01
C THR A 301 2.23 -43.92 14.12
N THR A 302 2.47 -43.19 13.03
CA THR A 302 3.51 -43.45 12.03
C THR A 302 4.90 -43.35 12.68
N ASN A 303 5.13 -42.31 13.50
CA ASN A 303 6.37 -42.11 14.23
C ASN A 303 6.64 -43.23 15.24
N TRP A 304 5.62 -43.72 15.95
CA TRP A 304 5.78 -44.86 16.86
C TRP A 304 6.15 -46.14 16.11
N TYR A 305 5.45 -46.45 15.02
CA TYR A 305 5.75 -47.62 14.19
C TYR A 305 7.17 -47.54 13.60
N ASN A 306 7.54 -46.41 13.00
CA ASN A 306 8.87 -46.19 12.42
C ASN A 306 9.98 -46.24 13.48
N LYS A 307 9.72 -45.74 14.69
CA LYS A 307 10.64 -45.84 15.82
C LYS A 307 10.88 -47.30 16.21
N ILE A 308 9.83 -48.11 16.27
CA ILE A 308 9.95 -49.54 16.58
C ILE A 308 10.82 -50.23 15.51
N LEU A 309 10.51 -50.06 14.23
CA LEU A 309 11.28 -50.67 13.14
C LEU A 309 12.75 -50.22 13.08
N SER A 310 13.04 -48.95 13.42
CA SER A 310 14.41 -48.42 13.40
C SER A 310 15.25 -48.73 14.64
N THR A 311 14.62 -49.13 15.75
CA THR A 311 15.32 -49.37 17.03
C THR A 311 15.44 -50.84 17.43
N ILE A 312 14.61 -51.72 16.85
CA ILE A 312 14.69 -53.16 17.10
C ILE A 312 16.03 -53.72 16.62
N LEU A 313 16.71 -54.48 17.48
CA LEU A 313 17.87 -55.27 17.12
C LEU A 313 17.46 -56.57 16.41
N GLU A 314 18.30 -57.11 15.53
CA GLU A 314 18.00 -58.36 14.79
C GLU A 314 17.64 -59.54 15.71
N VAL A 315 18.24 -59.59 16.90
CA VAL A 315 17.98 -60.63 17.91
C VAL A 315 16.63 -60.47 18.63
N GLU A 316 16.08 -59.25 18.65
CA GLU A 316 14.80 -58.93 19.30
C GLU A 316 13.63 -59.05 18.33
N PHE A 317 13.89 -58.96 17.01
CA PHE A 317 12.87 -59.01 15.96
C PHE A 317 11.93 -60.23 16.04
N PRO A 318 12.43 -61.48 16.26
CA PRO A 318 11.55 -62.65 16.34
C PRO A 318 10.53 -62.59 17.49
N LEU A 319 10.79 -61.80 18.54
CA LEU A 319 9.89 -61.66 19.69
C LEU A 319 8.66 -60.80 19.37
N VAL A 320 8.82 -59.85 18.45
CA VAL A 320 7.80 -58.84 18.10
C VAL A 320 7.22 -59.02 16.70
N GLU A 321 7.78 -59.93 15.90
CA GLU A 321 7.37 -60.20 14.51
C GLU A 321 5.86 -60.47 14.39
N GLY A 322 5.28 -61.29 15.28
CA GLY A 322 3.86 -61.60 15.27
C GLY A 322 2.97 -60.36 15.47
N GLN A 323 3.34 -59.49 16.42
CA GLN A 323 2.61 -58.26 16.70
C GLN A 323 2.76 -57.25 15.55
N LEU A 324 3.95 -57.14 14.96
CA LEU A 324 4.19 -56.30 13.79
C LEU A 324 3.35 -56.76 12.60
N ARG A 325 3.24 -58.07 12.37
CA ARG A 325 2.41 -58.63 11.30
C ARG A 325 0.93 -58.31 11.49
N ASP A 326 0.42 -58.39 12.71
CA ASP A 326 -0.97 -58.01 13.03
C ASP A 326 -1.23 -56.52 12.79
N ILE A 327 -0.25 -55.67 13.12
CA ILE A 327 -0.30 -54.23 12.84
C ILE A 327 -0.28 -53.98 11.32
N ASP A 328 0.61 -54.64 10.58
CA ASP A 328 0.71 -54.50 9.13
C ASP A 328 -0.58 -54.90 8.40
N VAL A 329 -1.26 -55.95 8.87
CA VAL A 329 -2.57 -56.35 8.33
C VAL A 329 -3.60 -55.22 8.49
N ARG A 330 -3.58 -54.48 9.60
CA ARG A 330 -4.46 -53.32 9.79
C ARG A 330 -4.02 -52.13 8.96
N LEU A 331 -2.72 -51.88 8.85
CA LEU A 331 -2.16 -50.78 8.07
C LEU A 331 -2.45 -50.91 6.57
N LYS A 332 -2.57 -52.13 6.03
CA LYS A 332 -2.99 -52.34 4.63
C LYS A 332 -4.28 -51.61 4.27
N SER A 333 -5.25 -51.56 5.18
CA SER A 333 -6.48 -50.80 4.92
C SER A 333 -6.20 -49.30 4.77
N ALA A 334 -5.25 -48.74 5.52
CA ALA A 334 -4.86 -47.33 5.41
C ALA A 334 -3.99 -47.04 4.17
N GLU A 335 -3.29 -48.06 3.66
CA GLU A 335 -2.45 -47.98 2.46
C GLU A 335 -3.23 -48.16 1.16
N GLU A 336 -4.35 -48.90 1.17
CA GLU A 336 -5.07 -49.29 -0.06
C GLU A 336 -6.51 -48.77 -0.16
N THR A 337 -7.25 -48.71 0.95
CA THR A 337 -8.72 -48.51 0.89
C THR A 337 -9.21 -47.22 1.53
N LEU A 338 -8.60 -46.79 2.65
CA LEU A 338 -8.99 -45.57 3.33
C LEU A 338 -8.36 -44.34 2.67
N ASN A 339 -9.15 -43.28 2.54
CA ASN A 339 -8.74 -42.01 1.97
C ASN A 339 -9.24 -40.84 2.84
N TRP A 340 -9.01 -39.61 2.40
CA TRP A 340 -9.27 -38.40 3.17
C TRP A 340 -10.70 -37.83 2.99
N LYS A 341 -11.60 -38.54 2.31
CA LYS A 341 -13.01 -38.12 2.15
C LYS A 341 -13.91 -38.61 3.28
#